data_AF-A0A091APV5-F1
#
_entry.id   AF-A0A091APV5-F1
#
_cell.length_a   1.000
_cell.length_b   1.000
_cell.length_c   1.000
_cell.angle_alpha   90.00
_cell.angle_beta   90.00
_cell.angle_gamma   90.00
#
_symmetry.space_group_name_H-M   'P 1'
#
loop_
_entity.id
_entity.type
_entity.pdbx_description
1 polymer ?
#
loop_
_entity_poly.entity_id
_entity_poly.type
_entity_poly.pdbx_seq_one_letter_code
_entity_poly.pdbx_strand_id
1 'polypeptide(L)'
;MSGRHLDFPFRIGSDGRTVAPASLDAHVRGEIMQLLLTNTGERPFVPTFGGNLRRLVFQGNDEVTAGLAKANLSQALAHWLGHRVK
;
A
#
# COMPACT_ATOMS: atom_id res chain seq x y z
N MET A 1 18.99 6.45 -7.70
CA MET A 1 17.78 6.29 -8.53
C MET A 1 17.38 4.82 -8.51
N SER A 2 16.26 4.48 -7.88
CA SER A 2 15.76 3.11 -7.86
C SER A 2 14.95 2.88 -9.14
N GLY A 3 15.52 2.20 -10.14
CA GLY A 3 14.82 1.56 -11.27
C GLY A 3 13.82 2.37 -12.13
N ARG A 4 13.42 1.82 -13.29
CA ARG A 4 12.20 2.26 -13.99
C ARG A 4 11.01 1.59 -13.32
N HIS A 5 10.42 2.25 -12.33
CA HIS A 5 9.17 1.80 -11.69
C HIS A 5 7.93 2.31 -12.45
N LEU A 6 6.82 1.61 -12.27
CA LEU A 6 5.51 2.08 -12.71
C LEU A 6 4.89 2.98 -11.64
N ASP A 7 4.26 4.07 -12.08
CA ASP A 7 3.52 4.96 -11.18
C ASP A 7 2.29 4.24 -10.59
N PHE A 8 1.88 4.69 -9.39
CA PHE A 8 0.63 4.27 -8.79
C PHE A 8 -0.27 5.50 -8.53
N PRO A 9 -1.48 5.54 -9.12
CA PRO A 9 -2.07 4.52 -9.98
C PRO A 9 -1.39 4.42 -11.35
N PHE A 10 -1.49 3.23 -11.97
CA PHE A 10 -0.96 3.00 -13.31
C PHE A 10 -1.61 3.93 -14.33
N ARG A 11 -0.78 4.60 -15.15
CA ARG A 11 -1.22 5.55 -16.18
C ARG A 11 -0.29 5.50 -17.40
N ILE A 12 -0.84 5.86 -18.55
CA ILE A 12 -0.09 6.12 -19.78
C ILE A 12 0.08 7.63 -19.93
N GLY A 13 1.31 8.07 -20.16
CA GLY A 13 1.66 9.48 -20.37
C GLY A 13 1.29 9.97 -21.77
N SER A 14 1.36 11.28 -21.98
CA SER A 14 1.07 11.91 -23.27
C SER A 14 2.04 11.47 -24.38
N ASP A 15 3.20 10.93 -24.02
CA ASP A 15 4.20 10.38 -24.95
C ASP A 15 3.94 8.90 -25.30
N GLY A 16 2.82 8.34 -24.83
CA GLY A 16 2.43 6.94 -25.05
C GLY A 16 3.17 5.93 -24.18
N ARG A 17 4.05 6.37 -23.27
CA ARG A 17 4.78 5.48 -22.35
C ARG A 17 4.08 5.35 -21.01
N THR A 18 4.39 4.31 -20.26
CA THR A 18 3.93 4.19 -18.87
C THR A 18 4.57 5.27 -18.02
N VAL A 19 3.76 5.96 -17.21
CA VAL A 19 4.25 6.98 -16.29
C VAL A 19 5.11 6.32 -15.21
N ALA A 20 6.25 6.94 -14.90
CA ALA A 20 7.10 6.58 -13.78
C ALA A 20 6.82 7.52 -12.59
N PRO A 21 7.05 7.07 -11.33
CA PRO A 21 6.93 7.94 -10.17
C PRO A 21 7.82 9.19 -10.31
N ALA A 22 7.30 10.36 -9.94
CA ALA A 22 8.02 11.63 -10.06
C ALA A 22 9.24 11.76 -9.14
N SER A 23 9.26 10.99 -8.04
CA SER A 23 10.34 10.95 -7.05
C SER A 23 10.33 9.62 -6.29
N LEU A 24 11.35 9.39 -5.46
CA LEU A 24 11.37 8.25 -4.54
C LEU A 24 10.20 8.31 -3.56
N ASP A 25 9.92 9.49 -2.99
CA ASP A 25 8.81 9.66 -2.05
C ASP A 25 7.46 9.38 -2.70
N ALA A 26 7.27 9.80 -3.96
CA ALA A 26 6.07 9.48 -4.73
C ALA A 26 5.94 7.96 -4.94
N HIS A 27 7.05 7.27 -5.20
CA HIS A 27 7.07 5.81 -5.34
C HIS A 27 6.71 5.12 -4.02
N VAL A 28 7.35 5.50 -2.90
CA VAL A 28 7.06 4.94 -1.57
C VAL A 28 5.61 5.19 -1.17
N ARG A 29 5.07 6.38 -1.43
CA ARG A 29 3.64 6.68 -1.22
C ARG A 29 2.75 5.73 -2.04
N GLY A 30 3.13 5.45 -3.28
CA GLY A 30 2.44 4.48 -4.14
C GLY A 30 2.48 3.05 -3.59
N GLU A 31 3.63 2.60 -3.07
CA GLU A 31 3.79 1.29 -2.40
C GLU A 31 2.89 1.20 -1.16
N ILE A 32 2.86 2.25 -0.32
CA ILE A 32 1.98 2.34 0.84
C ILE A 32 0.51 2.25 0.43
N MET A 33 0.08 3.02 -0.57
CA MET A 33 -1.32 3.00 -1.03
C MET A 33 -1.73 1.61 -1.54
N GLN A 34 -0.86 0.94 -2.29
CA GLN A 34 -1.13 -0.43 -2.73
C GLN A 34 -1.30 -1.39 -1.55
N LEU A 35 -0.47 -1.27 -0.50
CA LEU A 35 -0.62 -2.08 0.70
C LEU A 35 -1.95 -1.79 1.40
N LEU A 36 -2.24 -0.53 1.71
CA LEU A 36 -3.43 -0.13 2.46
C LEU A 36 -4.74 -0.51 1.76
N LEU A 37 -4.78 -0.40 0.43
CA LEU A 37 -5.98 -0.62 -0.38
C LEU A 37 -6.19 -2.08 -0.82
N THR A 38 -5.22 -2.96 -0.55
CA THR A 38 -5.34 -4.40 -0.84
C THR A 38 -5.83 -5.16 0.40
N ASN A 39 -6.82 -6.04 0.25
CA ASN A 39 -7.22 -6.97 1.31
C ASN A 39 -6.38 -8.24 1.26
N THR A 40 -6.11 -8.82 2.43
CA THR A 40 -5.42 -10.10 2.56
C THR A 40 -6.14 -11.17 1.73
N GLY A 41 -5.38 -11.94 0.95
CA GLY A 41 -5.90 -12.95 0.03
C GLY A 41 -6.24 -12.43 -1.38
N GLU A 42 -6.24 -11.13 -1.65
CA GLU A 42 -6.55 -10.59 -2.98
C GLU A 42 -5.45 -10.83 -4.02
N ARG A 43 -4.18 -10.95 -3.59
CA ARG A 43 -3.04 -11.19 -4.49
C ARG A 43 -2.70 -12.68 -4.56
N PRO A 44 -2.89 -13.35 -5.72
CA PRO A 44 -2.42 -14.72 -5.91
C PRO A 44 -0.91 -14.83 -5.65
N PHE A 45 -0.48 -15.95 -5.09
CA PHE A 45 0.92 -16.25 -4.74
C PHE A 45 1.56 -15.35 -3.66
N VAL A 46 0.86 -14.31 -3.18
CA VAL A 46 1.25 -13.49 -2.04
C VAL A 46 0.04 -13.25 -1.12
N PRO A 47 -0.60 -14.33 -0.62
CA PRO A 47 -1.90 -14.23 0.05
C PRO A 47 -1.85 -13.43 1.36
N THR A 48 -0.68 -13.29 1.97
CA THR A 48 -0.49 -12.54 3.22
C THR A 48 -0.33 -11.03 3.01
N PHE A 49 -0.23 -10.56 1.76
CA PHE A 49 -0.11 -9.12 1.47
C PHE A 49 -1.45 -8.40 1.63
N GLY A 50 -1.43 -7.19 2.21
CA GLY A 50 -2.57 -6.30 2.31
C GLY A 50 -2.73 -5.65 3.68
N GLY A 51 -3.31 -4.45 3.72
CA GLY A 51 -3.67 -3.71 4.94
C GLY A 51 -5.07 -4.04 5.45
N ASN A 52 -5.89 -4.72 4.62
CA ASN A 52 -7.22 -5.22 4.98
C ASN A 52 -8.15 -4.15 5.60
N LEU A 53 -8.05 -2.90 5.14
CA LEU A 53 -8.81 -1.77 5.68
C LEU A 53 -10.27 -1.78 5.26
N ARG A 54 -10.60 -2.38 4.11
CA ARG A 54 -11.98 -2.42 3.61
C ARG A 54 -12.93 -3.14 4.57
N ARG A 55 -12.44 -4.10 5.36
CA ARG A 55 -13.26 -4.78 6.38
C ARG A 55 -13.73 -3.86 7.51
N LEU A 56 -13.07 -2.72 7.70
CA LEU A 56 -13.35 -1.78 8.79
C LEU A 56 -14.55 -0.87 8.50
N VAL A 57 -14.99 -0.76 7.24
CA VAL A 57 -16.09 0.15 6.82
C VAL A 57 -17.38 -0.05 7.62
N PHE A 58 -17.64 -1.28 8.07
CA PHE A 58 -18.84 -1.65 8.83
C PHE A 58 -18.52 -2.08 10.27
N GLN A 59 -17.31 -1.79 10.77
CA GLN A 59 -16.95 -2.02 12.17
C GLN A 59 -17.29 -0.81 13.03
N GLY A 60 -17.27 -0.98 14.35
CA GLY A 60 -17.45 0.12 15.30
C GLY A 60 -16.37 1.19 15.13
N ASN A 61 -16.75 2.46 15.15
CA ASN A 61 -15.79 3.57 15.18
C ASN A 61 -15.40 3.88 16.63
N ASP A 62 -14.66 2.98 17.25
CA ASP A 62 -14.24 3.03 18.65
C ASP A 62 -12.72 2.84 18.81
N GLU A 63 -12.22 3.09 20.03
CA GLU A 63 -10.79 3.00 20.35
C GLU A 63 -10.24 1.58 20.18
N VAL A 64 -11.08 0.55 20.40
CA VAL A 64 -10.68 -0.85 20.23
C VAL A 64 -10.41 -1.15 18.77
N THR A 65 -11.33 -0.79 17.88
CA THR A 65 -11.21 -0.97 16.44
C THR A 65 -10.06 -0.14 15.89
N ALA A 66 -9.90 1.10 16.35
CA ALA A 66 -8.77 1.96 15.99
C ALA A 66 -7.42 1.35 16.44
N GLY A 67 -7.34 0.81 17.66
CA GLY A 67 -6.16 0.13 18.18
C GLY A 67 -5.79 -1.12 17.37
N LEU A 68 -6.78 -1.95 17.05
CA LEU A 68 -6.59 -3.13 16.19
C LEU A 68 -6.16 -2.73 14.77
N ALA A 69 -6.76 -1.70 14.18
CA ALA A 69 -6.37 -1.20 12.87
C ALA A 69 -4.91 -0.72 12.87
N LYS A 70 -4.52 0.07 13.87
CA LYS A 70 -3.14 0.57 14.03
C LYS A 70 -2.15 -0.57 14.18
N ALA A 71 -2.42 -1.55 15.06
CA ALA A 71 -1.52 -2.68 15.27
C ALA A 71 -1.31 -3.49 13.98
N ASN A 72 -2.40 -3.79 13.26
CA ASN A 72 -2.34 -4.53 12.00
C ASN A 72 -1.56 -3.75 10.92
N LEU A 73 -1.83 -2.45 10.76
CA LEU A 73 -1.14 -1.62 9.77
C LEU A 73 0.34 -1.45 10.09
N SER A 74 0.71 -1.23 11.36
CA SER A 74 2.11 -1.13 11.77
C SER A 74 2.87 -2.42 11.46
N GLN A 75 2.27 -3.58 11.73
CA GLN A 75 2.87 -4.87 11.40
C GLN A 75 3.02 -5.06 9.88
N ALA A 76 1.99 -4.74 9.10
CA ALA A 76 2.03 -4.86 7.64
C ALA A 76 3.09 -3.93 7.03
N LEU A 77 3.18 -2.67 7.48
CA LEU A 77 4.18 -1.71 7.03
C LEU A 77 5.60 -2.17 7.39
N ALA A 78 5.82 -2.63 8.62
CA ALA A 78 7.14 -3.13 9.04
C ALA A 78 7.57 -4.35 8.21
N HIS A 79 6.65 -5.30 7.98
CA HIS A 79 6.94 -6.52 7.23
C HIS A 79 7.23 -6.26 5.75
N TRP A 80 6.38 -5.49 5.07
CA TRP A 80 6.47 -5.29 3.62
C TRP A 80 7.33 -4.09 3.20
N LEU A 81 7.35 -3.02 4.00
CA LEU A 81 7.94 -1.73 3.67
C LEU A 81 8.91 -1.19 4.73
N GLY A 82 9.33 -2.01 5.72
CA GLY A 82 10.25 -1.54 6.79
C GLY A 82 11.62 -1.07 6.30
N HIS A 83 12.03 -1.47 5.09
CA HIS A 83 13.25 -0.97 4.45
C HIS A 83 13.04 0.39 3.75
N ARG A 84 11.78 0.82 3.55
CA ARG A 84 11.38 2.10 2.94
C ARG A 84 11.02 3.14 3.99
N VAL A 85 10.28 2.72 5.02
CA VAL A 85 9.67 3.60 6.02
C VAL A 85 10.24 3.22 7.39
N LYS A 86 10.89 4.19 8.05
CA LYS A 86 11.41 4.07 9.41
C LYS A 86 10.52 4.81 10.39
#